data_AF-A0A6F9CCH0-F1
#
_entry.id   AF-A0A6F9CCH0-F1
#
_cell.length_a   1.000
_cell.length_b   1.000
_cell.length_c   1.000
_cell.angle_alpha   90.00
_cell.angle_beta   90.00
_cell.angle_gamma   90.00
#
_symmetry.space_group_name_H-M   'P 1'
#
loop_
_entity.id
_entity.type
_entity.pdbx_description
1 polymer ?
#
loop_
_entity_poly.entity_id
_entity_poly.type
_entity_poly.pdbx_seq_one_letter_code
_entity_poly.pdbx_strand_id
1 'polypeptide(L)'
;MKRKGDIADFFVKRHKSGPDQAQADPTPKTSSPGSSQPGASQANINNDWPDLWSAKQTEDFKSKNPWLGSKNKKLGCLVCSSVNSIGIDKEQGVSLSREWMNFEIQVSGQGSRTTSLSILRNKVRKHALSKAHTQAVKVAEQQKEAAIENTVETMTESYMKETEAVFRTAYHLAKKNRPFSDHESLIELQELNGELQSRSITLLRAEHLLKRSIRVIQSFKESPGEKYSEALEAKQTGEYRSIALKTNAKLKSINPGQFLQSLVNNLEKRLSFEDETIMDLSILDQ
;
A
#
# COMPACT_ATOMS: atom_id res chain seq x y z
N MET A 1 4.66 -33.97 -42.08
CA MET A 1 5.92 -33.90 -41.29
C MET A 1 5.81 -32.81 -40.22
N LYS A 2 6.65 -32.87 -39.19
CA LYS A 2 6.47 -32.12 -37.92
C LYS A 2 6.57 -30.59 -38.10
N ARG A 3 5.66 -29.85 -37.46
CA ARG A 3 5.91 -28.46 -37.03
C ARG A 3 6.73 -28.49 -35.73
N LYS A 4 7.73 -27.64 -35.63
CA LYS A 4 8.32 -27.17 -34.36
C LYS A 4 8.58 -25.67 -34.50
N GLY A 5 8.07 -24.92 -33.54
CA GLY A 5 8.30 -23.49 -33.34
C GLY A 5 7.87 -23.25 -31.91
N ASP A 6 8.84 -23.11 -31.00
CA ASP A 6 8.59 -23.10 -29.57
C ASP A 6 7.91 -21.81 -29.13
N ILE A 7 7.00 -21.91 -28.15
CA ILE A 7 6.16 -20.81 -27.69
C ILE A 7 6.88 -19.85 -26.72
N ALA A 8 8.20 -20.01 -26.57
CA ALA A 8 9.04 -19.34 -25.58
C ALA A 8 9.46 -17.91 -25.95
N ASP A 9 9.37 -17.51 -27.23
CA ASP A 9 9.93 -16.24 -27.72
C ASP A 9 9.10 -14.98 -27.37
N PHE A 10 7.94 -15.11 -26.72
CA PHE A 10 6.99 -13.99 -26.57
C PHE A 10 7.20 -13.09 -25.33
N PHE A 11 8.00 -13.51 -24.33
CA PHE A 11 8.00 -12.90 -22.98
C PHE A 11 9.32 -12.23 -22.52
N VAL A 12 10.20 -11.79 -23.44
CA VAL A 12 11.52 -11.21 -23.08
C VAL A 12 11.71 -9.76 -23.56
N LYS A 13 10.64 -8.92 -23.59
CA LYS A 13 10.79 -7.54 -24.09
C LYS A 13 9.96 -6.44 -23.41
N ARG A 14 10.05 -6.35 -22.08
CA ARG A 14 9.79 -5.08 -21.38
C ARG A 14 10.53 -4.98 -20.04
N HIS A 15 11.80 -4.55 -20.07
CA HIS A 15 12.48 -3.76 -19.02
C HIS A 15 13.95 -3.52 -19.42
N LYS A 16 14.25 -2.35 -20.00
CA LYS A 16 15.59 -1.76 -20.03
C LYS A 16 15.43 -0.23 -19.98
N SER A 17 15.64 0.34 -18.81
CA SER A 17 15.70 1.78 -18.57
C SER A 17 16.93 2.08 -17.73
N GLY A 18 17.69 3.10 -18.13
CA GLY A 18 18.83 3.65 -17.41
C GLY A 18 19.98 4.03 -18.33
N PRO A 19 20.97 4.81 -17.86
CA PRO A 19 21.03 5.51 -16.57
C PRO A 19 21.02 7.05 -16.71
N ASP A 20 21.04 7.74 -15.57
CA ASP A 20 21.14 9.20 -15.46
C ASP A 20 22.41 9.78 -16.11
N GLN A 21 22.30 11.01 -16.62
CA GLN A 21 23.46 11.87 -16.92
C GLN A 21 23.56 12.99 -15.89
N ALA A 22 24.71 13.06 -15.21
CA ALA A 22 25.10 14.20 -14.40
C ALA A 22 25.65 15.32 -15.30
N GLN A 23 25.33 16.57 -14.97
CA GLN A 23 26.09 17.75 -15.40
C GLN A 23 26.37 18.67 -14.21
N ALA A 24 27.49 19.38 -14.29
CA ALA A 24 28.12 20.08 -13.18
C ALA A 24 27.76 21.57 -13.11
N ASP A 25 28.11 22.15 -11.95
CA ASP A 25 28.35 23.56 -11.60
C ASP A 25 28.64 24.55 -12.77
N PRO A 26 28.25 25.84 -12.65
CA PRO A 26 29.03 26.72 -11.76
C PRO A 26 28.28 27.83 -10.98
N THR A 27 28.75 28.07 -9.75
CA THR A 27 28.59 29.35 -9.02
C THR A 27 29.10 30.59 -9.80
N PRO A 28 28.59 31.79 -9.47
CA PRO A 28 29.49 32.75 -8.81
C PRO A 28 28.86 33.59 -7.65
N LYS A 29 29.77 34.21 -6.89
CA LYS A 29 29.60 35.12 -5.72
C LYS A 29 28.85 36.41 -6.15
N THR A 30 28.21 37.27 -5.31
CA THR A 30 28.42 37.74 -3.92
C THR A 30 27.05 38.04 -3.24
N SER A 31 26.83 38.70 -2.08
CA SER A 31 27.63 39.37 -1.03
C SER A 31 26.80 39.51 0.28
N SER A 32 27.39 39.97 1.39
CA SER A 32 26.68 40.42 2.63
C SER A 32 26.78 41.96 2.78
N PRO A 33 25.98 42.66 3.63
CA PRO A 33 26.09 42.56 5.10
C PRO A 33 24.80 42.75 5.96
N GLY A 34 24.75 42.02 7.10
CA GLY A 34 24.34 42.54 8.42
C GLY A 34 22.87 42.85 8.75
N SER A 35 22.26 42.04 9.64
CA SER A 35 21.54 42.54 10.84
C SER A 35 21.12 41.43 11.83
N SER A 36 21.36 41.71 13.11
CA SER A 36 20.71 41.28 14.37
C SER A 36 19.88 39.98 14.51
N GLN A 37 20.19 39.27 15.61
CA GLN A 37 19.44 38.20 16.31
C GLN A 37 17.94 38.51 16.60
N PRO A 38 17.05 37.52 16.92
CA PRO A 38 17.34 36.37 17.81
C PRO A 38 16.64 35.00 17.57
N GLY A 39 17.16 33.98 18.27
CA GLY A 39 16.36 32.94 18.93
C GLY A 39 15.59 31.90 18.10
N ALA A 40 16.24 30.79 17.75
CA ALA A 40 15.55 29.52 17.49
C ALA A 40 16.41 28.33 17.96
N SER A 41 15.95 27.63 19.00
CA SER A 41 16.60 26.43 19.53
C SER A 41 16.53 25.30 18.50
N GLN A 42 17.62 25.05 17.79
CA GLN A 42 17.69 23.93 16.84
C GLN A 42 17.57 22.60 17.60
N ALA A 43 16.57 21.82 17.22
CA ALA A 43 16.19 20.59 17.91
C ALA A 43 17.33 19.58 17.89
N ASN A 44 17.86 19.26 19.07
CA ASN A 44 18.93 18.29 19.21
C ASN A 44 18.34 16.88 19.34
N ILE A 45 18.32 16.19 18.19
CA ILE A 45 18.24 14.73 17.95
C ILE A 45 17.89 13.89 19.18
N ASN A 46 16.76 13.16 19.15
CA ASN A 46 16.33 12.21 20.19
C ASN A 46 17.44 11.18 20.50
N ASN A 47 18.27 11.48 21.50
CA ASN A 47 19.25 10.54 22.01
C ASN A 47 18.57 9.62 23.03
N ASP A 48 17.76 8.70 22.53
CA ASP A 48 17.06 7.66 23.32
C ASP A 48 18.01 6.66 23.99
N TRP A 49 19.32 6.85 23.86
CA TRP A 49 20.38 6.01 24.43
C TRP A 49 20.82 6.49 25.83
N PRO A 50 21.38 5.61 26.67
CA PRO A 50 21.79 6.00 28.02
C PRO A 50 22.82 7.13 28.02
N ASP A 51 22.61 8.17 28.84
CA ASP A 51 23.50 9.35 28.97
C ASP A 51 24.95 8.98 29.36
N LEU A 52 25.18 7.74 29.83
CA LEU A 52 26.49 7.19 30.14
C LEU A 52 27.38 6.97 28.90
N TRP A 53 26.80 6.87 27.70
CA TRP A 53 27.51 6.60 26.44
C TRP A 53 27.84 7.88 25.68
N SER A 54 29.01 7.94 25.04
CA SER A 54 29.28 8.98 24.02
C SER A 54 28.65 8.62 22.68
N ALA A 55 28.41 9.61 21.81
CA ALA A 55 27.84 9.39 20.47
C ALA A 55 28.59 8.30 19.68
N LYS A 56 29.93 8.36 19.68
CA LYS A 56 30.80 7.34 19.05
C LYS A 56 30.60 5.95 19.66
N GLN A 57 30.47 5.84 20.98
CA GLN A 57 30.17 4.55 21.62
C GLN A 57 28.81 4.01 21.19
N THR A 58 27.79 4.86 21.12
CA THR A 58 26.45 4.47 20.65
C THR A 58 26.48 3.92 19.23
N GLU A 59 27.25 4.54 18.32
CA GLU A 59 27.43 4.09 16.94
C GLU A 59 28.22 2.77 16.84
N ASP A 60 29.34 2.65 17.56
CA ASP A 60 30.13 1.43 17.70
C ASP A 60 29.31 0.25 18.26
N PHE A 61 28.36 0.52 19.18
CA PHE A 61 27.51 -0.51 19.78
C PHE A 61 26.33 -0.90 18.87
N LYS A 62 25.70 0.06 18.17
CA LYS A 62 24.64 -0.20 17.18
C LYS A 62 25.13 -1.09 16.05
N SER A 63 26.27 -0.74 15.45
CA SER A 63 26.87 -1.50 14.33
C SER A 63 27.23 -2.94 14.72
N LYS A 64 27.76 -3.14 15.94
CA LYS A 64 28.15 -4.48 16.44
C LYS A 64 27.01 -5.30 17.02
N ASN A 65 25.86 -4.69 17.36
CA ASN A 65 24.74 -5.37 17.99
C ASN A 65 23.40 -4.92 17.36
N PRO A 66 23.06 -5.34 16.13
CA PRO A 66 21.80 -4.96 15.48
C PRO A 66 20.52 -5.36 16.27
N TRP A 67 20.64 -6.33 17.18
CA TRP A 67 19.57 -6.77 18.08
C TRP A 67 19.35 -5.85 19.29
N LEU A 68 20.28 -4.95 19.60
CA LEU A 68 20.23 -4.07 20.77
C LEU A 68 19.57 -2.73 20.40
N GLY A 69 18.51 -2.37 21.11
CA GLY A 69 17.84 -1.08 20.95
C GLY A 69 17.81 -0.29 22.26
N SER A 70 17.29 0.93 22.17
CA SER A 70 17.09 1.81 23.33
C SER A 70 15.76 2.55 23.23
N LYS A 71 15.07 2.73 24.35
CA LYS A 71 13.85 3.54 24.50
C LYS A 71 13.93 4.26 25.84
N ASN A 72 13.54 5.54 25.92
CA ASN A 72 13.52 6.30 27.18
C ASN A 72 14.87 6.24 27.95
N LYS A 73 16.00 6.30 27.23
CA LYS A 73 17.38 6.17 27.75
C LYS A 73 17.73 4.82 28.42
N LYS A 74 16.93 3.78 28.19
CA LYS A 74 17.13 2.42 28.71
C LYS A 74 17.28 1.41 27.57
N LEU A 75 18.14 0.42 27.76
CA LEU A 75 18.43 -0.60 26.75
C LEU A 75 17.38 -1.72 26.75
N GLY A 76 17.18 -2.33 25.59
CA GLY A 76 16.35 -3.53 25.40
C GLY A 76 16.81 -4.36 24.19
N CYS A 77 16.24 -5.55 24.04
CA CYS A 77 16.52 -6.45 22.93
C CYS A 77 15.36 -6.44 21.94
N LEU A 78 15.64 -5.96 20.72
CA LEU A 78 14.67 -5.87 19.63
C LEU A 78 14.12 -7.25 19.24
N VAL A 79 14.98 -8.27 19.20
CA VAL A 79 14.59 -9.64 18.85
C VAL A 79 13.64 -10.22 19.90
N CYS A 80 14.02 -10.19 21.18
CA CYS A 80 13.18 -10.72 22.26
C CYS A 80 11.87 -9.94 22.40
N SER A 81 11.90 -8.61 22.20
CA SER A 81 10.69 -7.76 22.18
C SER A 81 9.76 -8.07 21.00
N SER A 82 10.30 -8.43 19.83
CA SER A 82 9.51 -8.73 18.63
C SER A 82 8.87 -10.11 18.70
N VAL A 83 9.61 -11.10 19.22
CA VAL A 83 9.15 -12.50 19.31
C VAL A 83 8.13 -12.68 20.44
N ASN A 84 8.24 -11.90 21.53
CA ASN A 84 7.34 -11.86 22.71
C ASN A 84 7.27 -13.17 23.54
N SER A 85 7.37 -14.35 22.93
CA SER A 85 7.51 -15.64 23.60
C SER A 85 8.23 -16.66 22.71
N ILE A 86 9.00 -17.58 23.30
CA ILE A 86 9.71 -18.66 22.56
C ILE A 86 8.74 -19.79 22.11
N GLY A 87 7.45 -19.68 22.38
CA GLY A 87 6.45 -20.68 22.00
C GLY A 87 6.46 -21.94 22.87
N ILE A 88 5.98 -23.04 22.29
CA ILE A 88 5.76 -24.33 22.96
C ILE A 88 7.06 -25.15 23.00
N ASP A 89 7.87 -25.11 21.93
CA ASP A 89 9.10 -25.89 21.73
C ASP A 89 10.33 -25.36 22.50
N LYS A 90 10.11 -24.62 23.59
CA LYS A 90 11.19 -24.09 24.43
C LYS A 90 11.85 -25.21 25.23
N GLU A 91 13.18 -25.16 25.32
CA GLU A 91 13.92 -25.97 26.31
C GLU A 91 13.39 -25.67 27.73
N GLN A 92 13.24 -26.71 28.55
CA GLN A 92 12.73 -26.57 29.91
C GLN A 92 13.55 -25.55 30.71
N GLY A 93 12.85 -24.63 31.39
CA GLY A 93 13.46 -23.56 32.18
C GLY A 93 13.92 -22.32 31.40
N VAL A 94 13.82 -22.30 30.06
CA VAL A 94 14.16 -21.10 29.26
C VAL A 94 12.96 -20.15 29.15
N SER A 95 13.18 -18.88 29.46
CA SER A 95 12.18 -17.81 29.35
C SER A 95 12.81 -16.48 28.95
N LEU A 96 12.04 -15.62 28.28
CA LEU A 96 12.47 -14.28 27.91
C LEU A 96 12.39 -13.35 29.13
N SER A 97 13.48 -12.62 29.39
CA SER A 97 13.51 -11.62 30.45
C SER A 97 12.68 -10.39 30.06
N ARG A 98 11.67 -10.07 30.89
CA ARG A 98 10.81 -8.89 30.72
C ARG A 98 11.60 -7.59 30.66
N GLU A 99 12.66 -7.45 31.46
CA GLU A 99 13.51 -6.25 31.44
C GLU A 99 14.12 -5.97 30.05
N TRP A 100 14.49 -7.04 29.32
CA TRP A 100 15.04 -6.92 27.97
C TRP A 100 13.95 -6.70 26.91
N MET A 101 12.75 -7.25 27.08
CA MET A 101 11.64 -7.03 26.15
C MET A 101 11.04 -5.62 26.29
N ASN A 102 10.92 -5.13 27.52
CA ASN A 102 10.28 -3.85 27.84
C ASN A 102 11.22 -2.63 27.78
N PHE A 103 12.51 -2.83 27.47
CA PHE A 103 13.54 -1.79 27.48
C PHE A 103 13.73 -1.16 28.86
N GLU A 104 13.95 -1.99 29.88
CA GLU A 104 14.11 -1.56 31.28
C GLU A 104 15.58 -1.63 31.75
N ILE A 105 16.51 -2.07 30.90
CA ILE A 105 17.91 -2.29 31.28
C ILE A 105 18.63 -0.96 31.51
N GLN A 106 18.93 -0.71 32.77
CA GLN A 106 19.70 0.43 33.27
C GLN A 106 20.81 -0.02 34.24
N VAL A 107 21.70 0.92 34.59
CA VAL A 107 22.69 0.73 35.66
C VAL A 107 22.12 1.28 36.96
N SER A 108 21.89 0.40 37.93
CA SER A 108 21.44 0.74 39.27
C SER A 108 22.61 0.72 40.25
N GLY A 109 23.11 1.89 40.64
CA GLY A 109 24.14 2.04 41.68
C GLY A 109 24.92 3.35 41.58
N GLN A 110 25.24 3.95 42.73
CA GLN A 110 26.21 5.05 42.81
C GLN A 110 27.63 4.47 42.66
N GLY A 111 28.25 4.73 41.52
CA GLY A 111 29.61 4.29 41.21
C GLY A 111 30.20 5.13 40.08
N SER A 112 31.52 5.03 39.88
CA SER A 112 32.21 5.76 38.81
C SER A 112 31.69 5.36 37.42
N ARG A 113 31.74 6.30 36.45
CA ARG A 113 31.28 6.07 35.07
C ARG A 113 31.91 4.81 34.44
N THR A 114 33.18 4.54 34.74
CA THR A 114 33.90 3.36 34.24
C THR A 114 33.33 2.05 34.78
N THR A 115 33.02 1.98 36.08
CA THR A 115 32.36 0.83 36.71
C THR A 115 30.96 0.62 36.13
N SER A 116 30.17 1.68 35.98
CA SER A 116 28.83 1.64 35.38
C SER A 116 28.85 1.10 33.95
N LEU A 117 29.80 1.55 33.12
CA LEU A 117 30.01 1.03 31.76
C LEU A 117 30.44 -0.45 31.76
N SER A 118 31.28 -0.88 32.71
CA SER A 118 31.69 -2.29 32.85
C SER A 118 30.52 -3.21 33.20
N ILE A 119 29.67 -2.78 34.15
CA ILE A 119 28.44 -3.50 34.54
C ILE A 119 27.50 -3.62 33.33
N LEU A 120 27.25 -2.53 32.61
CA LEU A 120 26.34 -2.53 31.46
C LEU A 120 26.84 -3.42 30.31
N ARG A 121 28.14 -3.36 29.98
CA ARG A 121 28.76 -4.27 29.00
C ARG A 121 28.63 -5.73 29.41
N ASN A 122 28.80 -6.05 30.71
CA ASN A 122 28.59 -7.40 31.21
C ASN A 122 27.12 -7.83 31.16
N LYS A 123 26.15 -6.95 31.43
CA LYS A 123 24.71 -7.25 31.22
C LYS A 123 24.42 -7.58 29.75
N VAL A 124 24.85 -6.73 28.82
CA VAL A 124 24.68 -6.91 27.36
C VAL A 124 25.32 -8.22 26.89
N ARG A 125 26.56 -8.50 27.28
CA ARG A 125 27.28 -9.74 26.92
C ARG A 125 26.60 -10.99 27.49
N LYS A 126 26.14 -10.96 28.76
CA LYS A 126 25.42 -12.09 29.36
C LYS A 126 24.09 -12.36 28.65
N HIS A 127 23.38 -11.32 28.20
CA HIS A 127 22.16 -11.49 27.41
C HIS A 127 22.44 -12.10 26.03
N ALA A 128 23.42 -11.56 25.29
CA ALA A 128 23.78 -12.04 23.96
C ALA A 128 24.15 -13.53 23.92
N LEU A 129 24.80 -14.01 25.00
CA LEU A 129 25.19 -15.41 25.18
C LEU A 129 24.12 -16.27 25.90
N SER A 130 22.93 -15.72 26.19
CA SER A 130 21.89 -16.46 26.90
C SER A 130 21.11 -17.38 25.95
N LYS A 131 20.80 -18.60 26.39
CA LYS A 131 19.95 -19.54 25.66
C LYS A 131 18.62 -18.91 25.20
N ALA A 132 18.03 -18.08 26.06
CA ALA A 132 16.79 -17.37 25.77
C ALA A 132 16.91 -16.42 24.57
N HIS A 133 18.02 -15.68 24.45
CA HIS A 133 18.29 -14.84 23.29
C HIS A 133 18.55 -15.68 22.04
N THR A 134 19.37 -16.73 22.12
CA THR A 134 19.64 -17.62 20.99
C THR A 134 18.37 -18.28 20.44
N GLN A 135 17.47 -18.73 21.32
CA GLN A 135 16.17 -19.29 20.90
C GLN A 135 15.25 -18.20 20.31
N ALA A 136 15.24 -16.98 20.86
CA ALA A 136 14.50 -15.87 20.26
C ALA A 136 14.99 -15.51 18.85
N VAL A 137 16.31 -15.55 18.60
CA VAL A 137 16.88 -15.33 17.26
C VAL A 137 16.40 -16.40 16.28
N LYS A 138 16.47 -17.68 16.66
CA LYS A 138 15.95 -18.78 15.83
C LYS A 138 14.46 -18.63 15.50
N VAL A 139 13.63 -18.31 16.49
CA VAL A 139 12.19 -18.09 16.29
C VAL A 139 11.95 -16.88 15.36
N ALA A 140 12.73 -15.80 15.48
CA ALA A 140 12.63 -14.64 14.60
C ALA A 140 13.11 -14.92 13.15
N GLU A 141 14.02 -15.88 12.97
CA GLU A 141 14.45 -16.37 11.64
C GLU A 141 13.36 -17.25 11.02
N GLN A 142 12.85 -18.25 11.75
CA GLN A 142 11.75 -19.11 11.33
C GLN A 142 10.48 -18.32 10.99
N GLN A 143 10.14 -17.27 11.76
CA GLN A 143 9.01 -16.39 11.46
C GLN A 143 9.18 -15.62 10.13
N LYS A 144 10.41 -15.32 9.72
CA LYS A 144 10.68 -14.68 8.40
C LYS A 144 10.59 -15.70 7.27
N GLU A 145 11.14 -16.89 7.46
CA GLU A 145 11.06 -17.98 6.49
C GLU A 145 9.60 -18.36 6.22
N ALA A 146 8.81 -18.59 7.27
CA ALA A 146 7.38 -18.89 7.17
C ALA A 146 6.57 -17.72 6.54
N ALA A 147 6.96 -16.47 6.77
CA ALA A 147 6.31 -15.32 6.11
C ALA A 147 6.58 -15.28 4.59
N ILE A 148 7.78 -15.69 4.15
CA ILE A 148 8.10 -15.85 2.72
C ILE A 148 7.31 -17.03 2.15
N GLU A 149 7.30 -18.18 2.82
CA GLU A 149 6.57 -19.39 2.42
C GLU A 149 5.06 -19.11 2.23
N ASN A 150 4.40 -18.53 3.24
CA ASN A 150 2.98 -18.14 3.15
C ASN A 150 2.69 -17.17 2.00
N THR A 151 3.64 -16.26 1.69
CA THR A 151 3.49 -15.32 0.57
C THR A 151 3.56 -16.06 -0.78
N VAL A 152 4.51 -16.99 -0.92
CA VAL A 152 4.66 -17.81 -2.13
C VAL A 152 3.46 -18.76 -2.32
N GLU A 153 2.96 -19.35 -1.24
CA GLU A 153 1.76 -20.19 -1.25
C GLU A 153 0.53 -19.36 -1.71
N THR A 154 0.28 -18.21 -1.10
CA THR A 154 -0.82 -17.30 -1.48
C THR A 154 -0.75 -16.88 -2.97
N MET A 155 0.44 -16.55 -3.48
CA MET A 155 0.63 -16.24 -4.89
C MET A 155 0.37 -17.44 -5.81
N THR A 156 0.78 -18.63 -5.37
CA THR A 156 0.57 -19.89 -6.11
C THR A 156 -0.92 -20.26 -6.14
N GLU A 157 -1.64 -20.12 -5.03
CA GLU A 157 -3.09 -20.33 -4.96
C GLU A 157 -3.85 -19.39 -5.90
N SER A 158 -3.50 -18.10 -5.97
CA SER A 158 -4.13 -17.16 -6.92
C SER A 158 -3.95 -17.63 -8.36
N TYR A 159 -2.71 -17.92 -8.77
CA TYR A 159 -2.41 -18.38 -10.12
C TYR A 159 -3.11 -19.69 -10.47
N MET A 160 -3.16 -20.64 -9.53
CA MET A 160 -3.86 -21.91 -9.71
C MET A 160 -5.38 -21.72 -9.83
N LYS A 161 -5.97 -20.76 -9.11
CA LYS A 161 -7.40 -20.42 -9.16
C LYS A 161 -7.79 -19.74 -10.49
N GLU A 162 -6.97 -18.82 -10.98
CA GLU A 162 -7.10 -18.21 -12.32
C GLU A 162 -7.05 -19.31 -13.40
N THR A 163 -6.02 -20.15 -13.33
CA THR A 163 -5.81 -21.30 -14.23
C THR A 163 -7.00 -22.27 -14.18
N GLU A 164 -7.53 -22.58 -12.99
CA GLU A 164 -8.69 -23.44 -12.81
C GLU A 164 -9.94 -22.86 -13.48
N ALA A 165 -10.18 -21.54 -13.39
CA ALA A 165 -11.33 -20.90 -14.06
C ALA A 165 -11.27 -21.09 -15.58
N VAL A 166 -10.11 -20.83 -16.19
CA VAL A 166 -9.86 -21.02 -17.63
C VAL A 166 -10.15 -22.46 -18.07
N PHE A 167 -9.65 -23.45 -17.32
CA PHE A 167 -9.86 -24.87 -17.60
C PHE A 167 -11.30 -25.33 -17.37
N ARG A 168 -11.97 -24.86 -16.32
CA ARG A 168 -13.40 -25.16 -16.06
C ARG A 168 -14.28 -24.67 -17.21
N THR A 169 -14.00 -23.47 -17.74
CA THR A 169 -14.76 -22.90 -18.87
C THR A 169 -14.45 -23.62 -20.19
N ALA A 170 -13.20 -23.98 -20.47
CA ALA A 170 -12.84 -24.81 -21.62
C ALA A 170 -13.51 -26.21 -21.55
N TYR A 171 -13.49 -26.85 -20.39
CA TYR A 171 -14.16 -28.14 -20.16
C TYR A 171 -15.68 -28.03 -20.30
N HIS A 172 -16.29 -26.94 -19.83
CA HIS A 172 -17.72 -26.69 -20.00
C HIS A 172 -18.09 -26.58 -21.48
N LEU A 173 -17.33 -25.82 -22.28
CA LEU A 173 -17.56 -25.69 -23.73
C LEU A 173 -17.47 -27.03 -24.43
N ALA A 174 -16.41 -27.81 -24.18
CA ALA A 174 -16.24 -29.14 -24.75
C ALA A 174 -17.39 -30.08 -24.35
N LYS A 175 -17.77 -30.12 -23.06
CA LYS A 175 -18.87 -30.94 -22.55
C LYS A 175 -20.25 -30.55 -23.12
N LYS A 176 -20.40 -29.32 -23.60
CA LYS A 176 -21.63 -28.80 -24.23
C LYS A 176 -21.57 -28.75 -25.76
N ASN A 177 -20.51 -29.26 -26.39
CA ASN A 177 -20.26 -29.13 -27.84
C ASN A 177 -20.42 -27.68 -28.35
N ARG A 178 -19.96 -26.71 -27.57
CA ARG A 178 -19.97 -25.28 -27.93
C ARG A 178 -18.67 -24.89 -28.64
N PRO A 179 -18.70 -23.92 -29.57
CA PRO A 179 -17.51 -23.51 -30.29
C PRO A 179 -16.51 -22.81 -29.36
N PHE A 180 -15.22 -23.01 -29.61
CA PHE A 180 -14.14 -22.42 -28.80
C PHE A 180 -14.10 -20.88 -28.89
N SER A 181 -14.74 -20.27 -29.90
CA SER A 181 -14.93 -18.81 -30.01
C SER A 181 -15.65 -18.19 -28.80
N ASP A 182 -16.44 -18.98 -28.07
CA ASP A 182 -17.18 -18.53 -26.90
C ASP A 182 -16.29 -18.47 -25.63
N HIS A 183 -15.04 -18.98 -25.69
CA HIS A 183 -14.19 -19.17 -24.51
C HIS A 183 -13.78 -17.85 -23.84
N GLU A 184 -13.30 -16.88 -24.61
CA GLU A 184 -12.88 -15.57 -24.10
C GLU A 184 -14.05 -14.84 -23.42
N SER A 185 -15.18 -14.71 -24.11
CA SER A 185 -16.35 -13.98 -23.61
C SER A 185 -17.02 -14.64 -22.40
N LEU A 186 -16.85 -15.95 -22.22
CA LEU A 186 -17.30 -16.65 -21.01
C LEU A 186 -16.34 -16.49 -19.83
N ILE A 187 -15.03 -16.31 -20.07
CA ILE A 187 -14.06 -15.95 -19.01
C ILE A 187 -14.35 -14.52 -18.54
N GLU A 188 -14.46 -13.55 -19.45
CA GLU A 188 -14.83 -12.15 -19.12
C GLU A 188 -16.14 -12.10 -18.29
N LEU A 189 -17.15 -12.85 -18.71
CA LEU A 189 -18.43 -12.93 -18.00
C LEU A 189 -18.33 -13.68 -16.66
N GLN A 190 -17.42 -14.64 -16.51
CA GLN A 190 -17.14 -15.31 -15.24
C GLN A 190 -16.43 -14.37 -14.24
N GLU A 191 -15.45 -13.61 -14.70
CA GLU A 191 -14.73 -12.61 -13.91
C GLU A 191 -15.69 -11.51 -13.43
N LEU A 192 -16.48 -10.93 -14.34
CA LEU A 192 -17.49 -9.91 -14.02
C LEU A 192 -18.54 -10.44 -13.03
N ASN A 193 -18.98 -11.69 -13.18
CA ASN A 193 -19.86 -12.33 -12.20
C ASN A 193 -19.16 -12.54 -10.85
N GLY A 194 -17.87 -12.84 -10.83
CA GLY A 194 -17.06 -12.93 -9.62
C GLY A 194 -16.97 -11.58 -8.89
N GLU A 195 -16.74 -10.48 -9.61
CA GLU A 195 -16.76 -9.12 -9.07
C GLU A 195 -18.14 -8.75 -8.51
N LEU A 196 -19.22 -9.04 -9.22
CA LEU A 196 -20.60 -8.82 -8.75
C LEU A 196 -20.92 -9.67 -7.51
N GLN A 197 -20.51 -10.94 -7.49
CA GLN A 197 -20.69 -11.85 -6.35
C GLN A 197 -19.79 -11.50 -5.16
N SER A 198 -18.68 -10.78 -5.35
CA SER A 198 -17.80 -10.33 -4.28
C SER A 198 -18.50 -9.40 -3.28
N ARG A 199 -19.65 -8.81 -3.65
CA ARG A 199 -20.45 -7.87 -2.82
C ARG A 199 -19.63 -6.72 -2.24
N SER A 200 -18.55 -6.33 -2.92
CA SER A 200 -17.69 -5.18 -2.55
C SER A 200 -18.45 -3.85 -2.49
N ILE A 201 -19.66 -3.81 -3.06
CA ILE A 201 -20.61 -2.71 -2.97
C ILE A 201 -21.98 -3.24 -2.48
N THR A 202 -22.51 -2.66 -1.40
CA THR A 202 -23.90 -2.91 -0.96
C THR A 202 -24.86 -2.04 -1.76
N LEU A 203 -26.16 -2.41 -1.81
CA LEU A 203 -27.18 -1.60 -2.48
C LEU A 203 -27.19 -0.14 -1.96
N LEU A 204 -27.15 0.04 -0.64
CA LEU A 204 -27.03 1.34 0.04
C LEU A 204 -25.76 2.12 -0.40
N ARG A 205 -24.64 1.42 -0.63
CA ARG A 205 -23.41 2.05 -1.09
C ARG A 205 -23.48 2.47 -2.56
N ALA A 206 -24.10 1.65 -3.42
CA ALA A 206 -24.36 1.98 -4.81
C ALA A 206 -25.31 3.19 -4.92
N GLU A 207 -26.40 3.18 -4.15
CA GLU A 207 -27.35 4.28 -4.03
C GLU A 207 -26.68 5.58 -3.58
N HIS A 208 -25.85 5.54 -2.53
CA HIS A 208 -25.09 6.71 -2.07
C HIS A 208 -24.12 7.25 -3.14
N LEU A 209 -23.43 6.38 -3.88
CA LEU A 209 -22.53 6.80 -4.97
C LEU A 209 -23.31 7.37 -6.17
N LEU A 210 -24.49 6.86 -6.48
CA LEU A 210 -25.40 7.40 -7.50
C LEU A 210 -25.96 8.77 -7.08
N LYS A 211 -26.47 8.91 -5.84
CA LYS A 211 -26.95 10.19 -5.27
C LYS A 211 -25.81 11.24 -5.26
N ARG A 212 -24.56 10.85 -4.93
CA ARG A 212 -23.36 11.71 -5.08
C ARG A 212 -23.09 12.09 -6.54
N SER A 213 -23.19 11.14 -7.47
CA SER A 213 -22.90 11.37 -8.90
C SER A 213 -23.90 12.32 -9.54
N ILE A 214 -25.19 12.17 -9.23
CA ILE A 214 -26.26 13.09 -9.64
C ILE A 214 -25.94 14.52 -9.17
N ARG A 215 -25.58 14.71 -7.90
CA ARG A 215 -25.20 16.03 -7.36
C ARG A 215 -24.02 16.67 -8.11
N VAL A 216 -23.01 15.89 -8.50
CA VAL A 216 -21.87 16.39 -9.30
C VAL A 216 -22.33 16.79 -10.71
N ILE A 217 -23.14 15.95 -11.37
CA ILE A 217 -23.66 16.24 -12.72
C ILE A 217 -24.60 17.47 -12.72
N GLN A 218 -25.42 17.64 -11.68
CA GLN A 218 -26.23 18.84 -11.46
C GLN A 218 -25.34 20.10 -11.33
N SER A 219 -24.24 20.02 -10.58
CA SER A 219 -23.31 21.16 -10.43
C SER A 219 -22.67 21.61 -11.75
N PHE A 220 -22.50 20.71 -12.73
CA PHE A 220 -21.96 21.04 -14.05
C PHE A 220 -22.88 21.93 -14.90
N LYS A 221 -24.13 22.17 -14.47
CA LYS A 221 -25.05 23.13 -15.10
C LYS A 221 -24.73 24.57 -14.71
N GLU A 222 -24.12 24.78 -13.54
CA GLU A 222 -23.74 26.08 -12.99
C GLU A 222 -22.24 26.35 -13.15
N SER A 223 -21.41 25.34 -12.90
CA SER A 223 -19.95 25.42 -12.95
C SER A 223 -19.39 24.33 -13.89
N PRO A 224 -18.92 24.69 -15.10
CA PRO A 224 -18.40 23.72 -16.06
C PRO A 224 -17.15 23.02 -15.51
N GLY A 225 -17.14 21.69 -15.54
CA GLY A 225 -15.96 20.91 -15.15
C GLY A 225 -14.77 21.15 -16.08
N GLU A 226 -13.55 20.95 -15.57
CA GLU A 226 -12.26 21.28 -16.24
C GLU A 226 -12.21 20.93 -17.73
N LYS A 227 -12.65 19.72 -18.11
CA LYS A 227 -12.61 19.25 -19.51
C LYS A 227 -13.63 19.91 -20.42
N TYR A 228 -14.75 20.38 -19.88
CA TYR A 228 -15.70 21.16 -20.65
C TYR A 228 -15.20 22.62 -20.80
N SER A 229 -14.54 23.18 -19.77
CA SER A 229 -13.84 24.47 -19.87
C SER A 229 -12.70 24.44 -20.89
N GLU A 230 -11.83 23.42 -20.85
CA GLU A 230 -10.76 23.16 -21.85
C GLU A 230 -11.32 23.13 -23.29
N ALA A 231 -12.52 22.54 -23.48
CA ALA A 231 -13.20 22.49 -24.78
C ALA A 231 -13.86 23.81 -25.19
N LEU A 232 -14.34 24.63 -24.24
CA LEU A 232 -14.87 25.96 -24.49
C LEU A 232 -13.77 26.95 -24.88
N GLU A 233 -12.62 26.91 -24.20
CA GLU A 233 -11.42 27.67 -24.54
C GLU A 233 -10.92 27.31 -25.94
N ALA A 234 -10.78 26.02 -26.25
CA ALA A 234 -10.39 25.54 -27.58
C ALA A 234 -11.35 25.99 -28.70
N LYS A 235 -12.66 26.06 -28.40
CA LYS A 235 -13.67 26.60 -29.31
C LYS A 235 -13.51 28.11 -29.54
N GLN A 236 -13.05 28.86 -28.54
CA GLN A 236 -12.81 30.31 -28.66
C GLN A 236 -11.50 30.62 -29.41
N THR A 237 -10.42 29.88 -29.12
CA THR A 237 -9.11 30.05 -29.78
C THR A 237 -9.08 29.48 -31.19
N GLY A 238 -9.97 28.54 -31.52
CA GLY A 238 -9.98 27.83 -32.79
C GLY A 238 -8.90 26.74 -32.89
N GLU A 239 -8.28 26.38 -31.78
CA GLU A 239 -7.17 25.42 -31.71
C GLU A 239 -7.30 24.51 -30.49
N TYR A 240 -7.06 23.21 -30.66
CA TYR A 240 -6.96 22.26 -29.56
C TYR A 240 -5.61 21.55 -29.60
N ARG A 241 -4.79 21.73 -28.55
CA ARG A 241 -3.46 21.08 -28.41
C ARG A 241 -2.59 21.20 -29.68
N SER A 242 -2.46 22.43 -30.19
CA SER A 242 -1.72 22.77 -31.41
C SER A 242 -2.30 22.21 -32.72
N ILE A 243 -3.61 21.90 -32.74
CA ILE A 243 -4.35 21.46 -33.93
C ILE A 243 -5.49 22.45 -34.21
N ALA A 244 -5.43 23.12 -35.36
CA ALA A 244 -6.47 24.04 -35.81
C ALA A 244 -7.81 23.32 -36.07
N LEU A 245 -8.88 23.81 -35.45
CA LEU A 245 -10.23 23.27 -35.55
C LEU A 245 -10.91 23.74 -36.84
N LYS A 246 -11.63 22.81 -37.50
CA LYS A 246 -12.41 23.11 -38.71
C LYS A 246 -13.90 23.16 -38.38
N THR A 247 -14.59 24.20 -38.84
CA THR A 247 -16.04 24.31 -38.71
C THR A 247 -16.75 23.31 -39.63
N ASN A 248 -17.76 22.61 -39.11
CA ASN A 248 -18.56 21.66 -39.88
C ASN A 248 -20.04 21.97 -39.71
N ALA A 249 -20.64 22.58 -40.73
CA ALA A 249 -22.03 23.03 -40.73
C ALA A 249 -23.07 21.88 -40.63
N LYS A 250 -22.66 20.62 -40.79
CA LYS A 250 -23.54 19.45 -40.61
C LYS A 250 -23.68 19.02 -39.15
N LEU A 251 -22.82 19.49 -38.24
CA LEU A 251 -22.85 19.14 -36.82
C LEU A 251 -23.79 20.09 -36.07
N LYS A 252 -24.88 19.56 -35.52
CA LYS A 252 -25.75 20.29 -34.60
C LYS A 252 -25.13 20.28 -33.20
N SER A 253 -24.97 21.46 -32.58
CA SER A 253 -24.52 21.54 -31.20
C SER A 253 -25.57 20.94 -30.26
N ILE A 254 -25.13 20.06 -29.37
CA ILE A 254 -25.95 19.59 -28.25
C ILE A 254 -26.16 20.78 -27.29
N ASN A 255 -27.36 20.92 -26.71
CA ASN A 255 -27.61 21.85 -25.62
C ASN A 255 -27.07 21.25 -24.31
N PRO A 256 -26.02 21.83 -23.68
CA PRO A 256 -25.38 21.22 -22.51
C PRO A 256 -26.33 21.12 -21.30
N GLY A 257 -27.12 22.16 -21.05
CA GLY A 257 -28.05 22.21 -19.92
C GLY A 257 -29.19 21.18 -20.03
N GLN A 258 -29.71 20.97 -21.25
CA GLN A 258 -30.69 19.91 -21.51
C GLN A 258 -30.06 18.52 -21.44
N PHE A 259 -28.86 18.32 -22.00
CA PHE A 259 -28.16 17.03 -21.93
C PHE A 259 -27.89 16.61 -20.48
N LEU A 260 -27.36 17.51 -19.65
CA LEU A 260 -27.11 17.26 -18.23
C LEU A 260 -28.41 16.99 -17.47
N GLN A 261 -29.51 17.71 -17.76
CA GLN A 261 -30.81 17.41 -17.13
C GLN A 261 -31.36 16.04 -17.54
N SER A 262 -31.29 15.68 -18.83
CA SER A 262 -31.73 14.37 -19.31
C SER A 262 -30.93 13.23 -18.69
N LEU A 263 -29.63 13.44 -18.44
CA LEU A 263 -28.77 12.48 -17.74
C LEU A 263 -29.17 12.35 -16.27
N VAL A 264 -29.38 13.48 -15.56
CA VAL A 264 -29.87 13.51 -14.18
C VAL A 264 -31.20 12.76 -14.04
N ASN A 265 -32.20 13.09 -14.86
CA ASN A 265 -33.51 12.42 -14.84
C ASN A 265 -33.41 10.90 -15.06
N ASN A 266 -32.49 10.44 -15.91
CA ASN A 266 -32.27 9.01 -16.16
C ASN A 266 -31.60 8.29 -14.98
N LEU A 267 -30.72 8.97 -14.25
CA LEU A 267 -30.08 8.43 -13.05
C LEU A 267 -31.06 8.41 -11.86
N GLU A 268 -31.86 9.46 -11.69
CA GLU A 268 -32.92 9.55 -10.68
C GLU A 268 -33.99 8.46 -10.89
N LYS A 269 -34.42 8.22 -12.14
CA LYS A 269 -35.34 7.11 -12.46
C LYS A 269 -34.79 5.71 -12.13
N ARG A 270 -33.47 5.55 -11.95
CA ARG A 270 -32.85 4.27 -11.53
C ARG A 270 -32.68 4.14 -10.02
N LEU A 271 -32.97 5.19 -9.26
CA LEU A 271 -32.94 5.19 -7.80
C LEU A 271 -34.31 4.91 -7.16
N SER A 272 -35.40 4.92 -7.93
CA SER A 272 -36.77 4.70 -7.44
C SER A 272 -37.08 3.22 -7.14
N PHE A 273 -36.26 2.59 -6.29
CA PHE A 273 -36.55 1.31 -5.63
C PHE A 273 -37.21 1.49 -4.25
N GLU A 274 -37.36 2.74 -3.79
CA GLU A 274 -37.93 3.08 -2.47
C GLU A 274 -39.41 2.66 -2.36
N ASP A 275 -40.22 2.75 -3.44
CA ASP A 275 -41.66 2.40 -3.37
C ASP A 275 -41.95 0.88 -3.28
N GLU A 276 -41.26 0.02 -4.04
CA GLU A 276 -41.53 -1.43 -4.01
C GLU A 276 -41.03 -2.08 -2.71
N THR A 277 -39.86 -1.66 -2.22
CA THR A 277 -39.27 -2.25 -1.00
C THR A 277 -40.01 -1.87 0.28
N ILE A 278 -40.65 -0.70 0.33
CA ILE A 278 -41.54 -0.33 1.45
C ILE A 278 -42.87 -1.09 1.36
N MET A 279 -43.37 -1.35 0.14
CA MET A 279 -44.60 -2.12 -0.07
C MET A 279 -44.44 -3.58 0.42
N ASP A 280 -43.34 -4.25 0.07
CA ASP A 280 -43.05 -5.62 0.52
C ASP A 280 -42.91 -5.74 2.05
N LEU A 281 -42.36 -4.70 2.72
CA LEU A 281 -42.27 -4.68 4.18
C LEU A 281 -43.65 -4.50 4.84
N SER A 282 -44.57 -3.76 4.22
CA SER A 282 -45.93 -3.57 4.74
C SER A 282 -46.82 -4.83 4.66
N ILE A 283 -46.38 -5.89 3.97
CA ILE A 283 -47.04 -7.21 3.95
C ILE A 283 -46.71 -8.02 5.22
N LEU A 284 -45.62 -7.70 5.93
CA LEU A 284 -45.20 -8.42 7.14
C LEU A 284 -45.93 -7.95 8.42
N ASP A 285 -46.70 -6.87 8.34
CA ASP A 285 -47.52 -6.31 9.43
C ASP A 285 -49.03 -6.65 9.29
N GLN A 286 -49.39 -7.69 8.52
CA GLN A 286 -50.77 -8.23 8.37
C GLN A 286 -50.96 -9.60 9.05
#